data_AF-A0A3L6JAX6-F1
#
_entry.id   AF-A0A3L6JAX6-F1
#
_cell.length_a   1.000
_cell.length_b   1.000
_cell.length_c   1.000
_cell.angle_alpha   90.00
_cell.angle_beta   90.00
_cell.angle_gamma   90.00
#
_symmetry.space_group_name_H-M   'P 1'
#
loop_
_entity.id
_entity.type
_entity.pdbx_description
1 polymer ?
#
loop_
_entity_poly.entity_id
_entity_poly.type
_entity_poly.pdbx_seq_one_letter_code
_entity_poly.pdbx_strand_id
1 'polypeptide(L)'
;MINLVNLLLRETPHRVSVLERCDGPDPQIFVVTRVEWRDPDISKPFLSQLPRLLSLLETLRGSKGVPQEVHLDSAEGVAVHLPSGVRASELPGEPKKAVHLLMSIVETSLENLHSTMSDVESWFWKAARQKGFSPEIVEKMGKKEAHYDSVDLMWRFQRLLQKYFSLRFTIHRSESCLRLEE
;
A
#
# COMPACT_ATOMS: atom_id res chain seq x y z
N MET A 1 23.79 1.95 13.31
CA MET A 1 23.09 0.66 13.13
C MET A 1 22.11 0.70 11.97
N ILE A 2 21.21 1.68 11.89
CA ILE A 2 20.30 1.88 10.73
C ILE A 2 21.06 1.91 9.40
N ASN A 3 22.16 2.67 9.30
CA ASN A 3 22.98 2.70 8.09
C ASN A 3 23.57 1.32 7.71
N LEU A 4 23.90 0.48 8.69
CA LEU A 4 24.42 -0.87 8.44
C LEU A 4 23.33 -1.78 7.88
N VAL A 5 22.11 -1.72 8.44
CA VAL A 5 20.95 -2.45 7.90
C VAL A 5 20.64 -1.99 6.49
N ASN A 6 20.63 -0.67 6.23
CA ASN A 6 20.39 -0.15 4.88
C ASN A 6 21.49 -0.53 3.88
N LEU A 7 22.74 -0.71 4.33
CA LEU A 7 23.81 -1.27 3.49
C LEU A 7 23.56 -2.74 3.16
N LEU A 8 23.08 -3.53 4.12
CA LEU A 8 22.71 -4.94 3.90
C LEU A 8 21.49 -5.07 2.97
N LEU A 9 20.56 -4.12 3.05
CA LEU A 9 19.35 -4.05 2.23
C LEU A 9 19.56 -3.31 0.90
N ARG A 10 20.79 -2.97 0.52
CA ARG A 10 21.09 -2.11 -0.64
C ARG A 10 20.47 -2.60 -1.95
N GLU A 11 20.32 -3.91 -2.11
CA GLU A 11 19.76 -4.55 -3.31
C GLU A 11 18.23 -4.74 -3.24
N THR A 12 17.60 -4.37 -2.12
CA THR A 12 16.15 -4.50 -1.91
C THR A 12 15.46 -3.14 -1.95
N PRO A 13 14.14 -3.10 -2.25
CA PRO A 13 13.37 -1.86 -2.19
C PRO A 13 13.01 -1.44 -0.75
N HIS A 14 13.44 -2.20 0.26
CA HIS A 14 13.10 -1.98 1.66
C HIS A 14 14.23 -1.23 2.37
N ARG A 15 13.87 -0.28 3.23
CA ARG A 15 14.82 0.48 4.03
C ARG A 15 14.25 0.74 5.41
N VAL A 16 15.13 0.97 6.37
CA VAL A 16 14.77 1.46 7.69
C VAL A 16 15.11 2.93 7.77
N SER A 17 14.15 3.74 8.22
CA SER A 17 14.33 5.17 8.41
C SER A 17 13.73 5.65 9.72
N VAL A 18 13.98 6.92 10.01
CA VAL A 18 13.38 7.67 11.10
C VAL A 18 12.81 8.93 10.47
N LEU A 19 11.57 9.29 10.79
CA LEU A 19 10.97 10.52 10.27
C LEU A 19 11.32 11.70 11.17
N GLU A 20 11.94 12.73 10.60
CA GLU A 20 12.36 13.95 11.34
C GLU A 20 11.17 14.75 11.91
N ARG A 21 9.94 14.51 11.41
CA ARG A 21 8.73 15.23 11.81
C ARG A 21 7.90 14.54 12.90
N CYS A 22 8.36 13.42 13.46
CA CYS A 22 7.69 12.79 14.60
C CYS A 22 8.12 13.49 15.89
N ASP A 23 7.20 14.25 16.51
CA ASP A 23 7.44 15.04 17.72
C ASP A 23 8.00 14.18 18.87
N GLY A 24 9.27 14.40 19.22
CA GLY A 24 9.88 13.88 20.44
C GLY A 24 11.39 13.68 20.39
N PRO A 25 12.07 13.65 21.55
CA PRO A 25 13.52 13.42 21.63
C PRO A 25 13.94 11.98 21.27
N ASP A 26 12.99 11.05 21.23
CA ASP A 26 13.23 9.64 20.89
C ASP A 26 12.36 9.21 19.71
N PRO A 27 12.93 9.19 18.49
CA PRO A 27 12.13 9.10 17.29
C PRO A 27 11.80 7.63 16.95
N GLN A 28 10.64 7.45 16.31
CA GLN A 28 10.14 6.13 15.92
C GLN A 28 10.85 5.61 14.67
N ILE A 29 11.07 4.30 14.64
CA ILE A 29 11.65 3.59 13.51
C ILE A 29 10.54 3.22 12.52
N PHE A 30 10.77 3.49 11.25
CA PHE A 30 9.88 3.17 10.15
C PHE A 30 10.53 2.19 9.19
N VAL A 31 9.74 1.27 8.68
CA VAL A 31 10.08 0.44 7.52
C VAL A 31 9.52 1.15 6.28
N VAL A 32 10.42 1.62 5.44
CA VAL A 32 10.08 2.22 4.15
C VAL A 32 10.14 1.13 3.10
N THR A 33 9.03 0.90 2.42
CA THR A 33 8.96 -0.09 1.35
C THR A 33 8.22 0.46 0.15
N ARG A 34 8.52 -0.09 -1.02
CA ARG A 34 7.83 0.19 -2.26
C ARG A 34 6.88 -0.94 -2.57
N VAL A 35 5.61 -0.60 -2.78
CA VAL A 35 4.55 -1.56 -3.09
C VAL A 35 4.09 -1.35 -4.52
N GLU A 36 4.25 -2.39 -5.33
CA GLU A 36 3.66 -2.45 -6.65
C GLU A 36 2.15 -2.66 -6.54
N TRP A 37 1.40 -1.77 -7.19
CA TRP A 37 -0.07 -1.84 -7.24
C TRP A 37 -0.61 -1.91 -8.68
N ARG A 38 0.23 -1.56 -9.66
CA ARG A 38 -0.05 -1.61 -11.09
C ARG A 38 0.68 -2.81 -11.69
N ASP A 39 0.05 -3.46 -12.66
CA ASP A 39 0.68 -4.49 -13.46
C ASP A 39 1.79 -3.87 -14.34
N PRO A 40 2.95 -4.54 -14.49
CA PRO A 40 4.00 -4.08 -15.40
C PRO A 40 3.54 -4.02 -16.86
N ASP A 41 2.52 -4.81 -17.24
CA ASP A 41 1.89 -4.71 -18.54
C ASP A 41 0.99 -3.47 -18.64
N ILE A 42 1.49 -2.45 -19.35
CA ILE A 42 0.80 -1.18 -19.58
C ILE A 42 -0.50 -1.37 -20.39
N SER A 43 -0.64 -2.48 -21.14
CA SER A 43 -1.83 -2.79 -21.91
C SER A 43 -3.02 -3.23 -21.05
N LYS A 44 -2.78 -3.61 -19.79
CA LYS A 44 -3.87 -3.95 -18.87
C LYS A 44 -4.65 -2.69 -18.48
N PRO A 45 -5.98 -2.74 -18.55
CA PRO A 45 -6.81 -1.59 -18.22
C PRO A 45 -6.68 -1.22 -16.75
N PHE A 46 -6.75 0.08 -16.47
CA PHE A 46 -6.65 0.61 -15.12
C PHE A 46 -7.76 0.10 -14.19
N LEU A 47 -8.97 -0.07 -14.74
CA LEU A 47 -10.18 -0.42 -13.99
C LEU A 47 -10.05 -1.77 -13.25
N SER A 48 -9.37 -2.75 -13.83
CA SER A 48 -9.16 -4.06 -13.20
C SER A 48 -8.09 -4.04 -12.10
N GLN A 49 -7.27 -2.99 -12.07
CA GLN A 49 -6.15 -2.84 -11.13
C GLN A 49 -6.52 -1.94 -9.92
N LEU A 50 -7.59 -1.16 -10.04
CA LEU A 50 -8.12 -0.31 -8.96
C LEU A 50 -8.40 -1.07 -7.65
N PRO A 51 -8.98 -2.28 -7.63
CA PRO A 51 -9.19 -3.03 -6.40
C PRO A 51 -7.92 -3.25 -5.58
N ARG A 52 -6.79 -3.54 -6.24
CA ARG A 52 -5.50 -3.73 -5.58
C ARG A 52 -4.98 -2.44 -4.95
N LEU A 53 -5.05 -1.32 -5.68
CA LEU A 53 -4.69 -0.01 -5.15
C LEU A 53 -5.56 0.36 -3.95
N LEU A 54 -6.88 0.18 -4.04
CA LEU A 54 -7.81 0.51 -2.96
C LEU A 54 -7.64 -0.42 -1.76
N SER A 55 -7.31 -1.69 -1.98
CA SER A 55 -7.01 -2.64 -0.90
C SER A 55 -5.70 -2.30 -0.20
N LEU A 56 -4.69 -1.80 -0.94
CA LEU A 56 -3.48 -1.24 -0.35
C LEU A 56 -3.82 -0.04 0.54
N LEU A 57 -4.56 0.95 0.03
CA LEU A 57 -4.95 2.13 0.81
C LEU A 57 -5.79 1.80 2.04
N GLU A 58 -6.69 0.82 1.94
CA GLU A 58 -7.52 0.35 3.05
C GLU A 58 -6.69 -0.43 4.09
N THR A 59 -5.74 -1.26 3.65
CA THR A 59 -4.79 -1.95 4.55
C THR A 59 -3.98 -0.97 5.36
N LEU A 60 -3.54 0.10 4.70
CA LEU A 60 -2.81 1.19 5.32
C LEU A 60 -3.66 1.97 6.33
N ARG A 61 -5.00 1.88 6.28
CA ARG A 61 -5.90 2.47 7.27
C ARG A 61 -6.01 1.63 8.55
N GLY A 62 -5.98 0.30 8.43
CA GLY A 62 -6.29 -0.64 9.51
C GLY A 62 -5.11 -1.06 10.39
N SER A 63 -3.88 -0.87 9.94
CA SER A 63 -2.69 -1.07 10.77
C SER A 63 -2.57 0.10 11.77
N LYS A 64 -1.88 -0.10 12.92
CA LYS A 64 -1.48 0.98 13.87
C LYS A 64 -0.49 1.98 13.25
N GLY A 65 -0.59 2.18 11.94
CA GLY A 65 0.40 2.73 11.08
C GLY A 65 -0.18 3.16 9.76
N VAL A 66 -1.13 4.09 9.88
CA VAL A 66 -1.50 4.96 8.77
C VAL A 66 -0.21 5.63 8.27
N PRO A 67 0.21 5.38 7.01
CA PRO A 67 1.31 6.12 6.43
C PRO A 67 0.89 7.59 6.38
N GLN A 68 1.66 8.44 7.06
CA GLN A 68 1.42 9.88 7.05
C GLN A 68 1.55 10.48 5.64
N GLU A 69 2.30 9.82 4.76
CA GLU A 69 2.55 10.25 3.38
C GLU A 69 2.58 9.05 2.42
N VAL A 70 1.83 9.15 1.32
CA VAL A 70 1.80 8.19 0.20
C VAL A 70 2.28 8.90 -1.06
N HIS A 71 3.44 8.50 -1.58
CA HIS A 71 3.96 9.01 -2.85
C HIS A 71 3.54 8.08 -3.98
N LEU A 72 2.70 8.60 -4.88
CA LEU A 72 2.31 7.92 -6.11
C LEU A 72 3.36 8.23 -7.18
N ASP A 73 4.44 7.44 -7.25
CA ASP A 73 5.35 7.55 -8.39
C ASP A 73 4.87 6.60 -9.50
N SER A 74 4.39 7.19 -10.60
CA SER A 74 3.61 6.48 -11.63
C SER A 74 4.40 5.42 -12.43
N ALA A 75 5.72 5.39 -12.28
CA ALA A 75 6.60 4.42 -12.92
C ALA A 75 7.15 3.33 -11.97
N GLU A 76 7.16 3.55 -10.66
CA GLU A 76 7.89 2.69 -9.71
C GLU A 76 7.04 2.14 -8.56
N GLY A 77 5.75 2.50 -8.45
CA GLY A 77 4.85 2.01 -7.40
C GLY A 77 4.69 3.01 -6.25
N VAL A 78 4.16 2.53 -5.12
CA VAL A 78 3.82 3.38 -3.97
C VAL A 78 4.86 3.24 -2.87
N ALA A 79 5.48 4.36 -2.48
CA ALA A 79 6.32 4.38 -1.28
C ALA A 79 5.43 4.43 -0.03
N VAL A 80 5.63 3.47 0.88
CA VAL A 80 4.87 3.31 2.11
C VAL A 80 5.81 3.38 3.30
N HIS A 81 5.42 4.17 4.30
CA HIS A 81 6.10 4.29 5.58
C HIS A 81 5.32 3.51 6.63
N LEU A 82 5.81 2.33 7.02
CA LEU A 82 5.18 1.47 8.02
C LEU A 82 5.84 1.75 9.38
N PRO A 83 5.10 2.25 10.38
CA PRO A 83 5.66 2.40 11.72
C PRO A 83 5.89 1.02 12.33
N SER A 84 7.10 0.81 12.83
CA SER A 84 7.47 -0.46 13.49
C SER A 84 6.89 -0.60 14.90
N GLY A 85 6.41 0.49 15.49
CA GLY A 85 6.08 0.53 16.92
C GLY A 85 7.30 0.59 17.85
N VAL A 86 8.52 0.55 17.30
CA VAL A 86 9.79 0.55 18.04
C VAL A 86 10.44 1.93 17.98
N ARG A 87 10.98 2.39 19.11
CA ARG A 87 11.74 3.65 19.19
C ARG A 87 13.24 3.42 19.04
N ALA A 88 13.97 4.48 18.67
CA ALA A 88 15.42 4.41 18.51
C ALA A 88 16.14 4.02 19.82
N SER A 89 15.63 4.48 20.97
CA SER A 89 16.18 4.14 22.30
C SER A 89 15.99 2.67 22.71
N GLU A 90 15.00 1.98 22.13
CA GLU A 90 14.68 0.58 22.43
C GLU A 90 15.60 -0.39 21.67
N LEU A 91 16.48 0.12 20.80
CA LEU A 91 17.43 -0.71 20.07
C LEU A 91 18.50 -1.28 21.02
N PRO A 92 18.84 -2.57 20.89
CA PRO A 92 19.93 -3.18 21.65
C PRO A 92 21.24 -2.41 21.45
N GLY A 93 22.00 -2.19 22.53
CA GLY A 93 23.33 -1.59 22.44
C GLY A 93 24.34 -2.45 21.68
N GLU A 94 24.08 -3.77 21.57
CA GLU A 94 24.89 -4.69 20.78
C GLU A 94 24.52 -4.63 19.29
N PRO A 95 25.47 -4.27 18.39
CA PRO A 95 25.17 -4.06 16.97
C PRO A 95 24.56 -5.26 16.25
N LYS A 96 25.02 -6.49 16.55
CA LYS A 96 24.50 -7.72 15.92
C LYS A 96 23.04 -7.97 16.30
N LYS A 97 22.69 -7.78 17.58
CA LYS A 97 21.32 -7.95 18.07
C LYS A 97 20.39 -6.88 17.50
N ALA A 98 20.85 -5.65 17.41
CA ALA A 98 20.08 -4.56 16.80
C ALA A 98 19.83 -4.79 15.30
N VAL A 99 20.81 -5.28 14.54
CA VAL A 99 20.62 -5.64 13.13
C VAL A 99 19.58 -6.76 13.00
N HIS A 100 19.69 -7.82 13.81
CA HIS A 100 18.73 -8.93 13.75
C HIS A 100 17.31 -8.49 14.09
N LEU A 101 17.15 -7.66 15.12
CA LEU A 101 15.86 -7.06 15.48
C LEU A 101 15.28 -6.23 14.32
N LEU A 102 16.08 -5.34 13.72
CA LEU A 102 15.64 -4.50 12.62
C LEU A 102 15.24 -5.30 11.37
N MET A 103 15.99 -6.37 11.04
CA MET A 103 15.63 -7.28 9.95
C MET A 103 14.30 -8.00 10.22
N SER A 104 14.11 -8.52 11.44
CA SER A 104 12.85 -9.16 11.84
C SER A 104 11.67 -8.19 11.77
N ILE A 105 11.84 -6.94 12.20
CA ILE A 105 10.82 -5.89 12.09
C ILE A 105 10.44 -5.65 10.62
N VAL A 106 11.42 -5.60 9.71
CA VAL A 106 11.17 -5.44 8.27
C VAL A 106 10.35 -6.61 7.75
N GLU A 107 10.77 -7.84 8.01
CA GLU A 107 10.07 -9.06 7.57
C GLU A 107 8.63 -9.10 8.07
N THR A 108 8.42 -8.95 9.38
CA THR A 108 7.08 -8.96 9.99
C THR A 108 6.19 -7.82 9.46
N SER A 109 6.74 -6.63 9.24
CA SER A 109 5.98 -5.50 8.71
C SER A 109 5.51 -5.75 7.27
N LEU A 110 6.37 -6.35 6.43
CA LEU A 110 6.04 -6.69 5.06
C LEU A 110 5.02 -7.84 4.99
N GLU A 111 5.21 -8.90 5.78
CA GLU A 111 4.26 -10.01 5.87
C GLU A 111 2.86 -9.53 6.25
N ASN A 112 2.76 -8.70 7.29
CA ASN A 112 1.49 -8.13 7.75
C ASN A 112 0.83 -7.27 6.66
N LEU A 113 1.61 -6.43 5.97
CA LEU A 113 1.11 -5.60 4.88
C LEU A 113 0.53 -6.46 3.75
N HIS A 114 1.30 -7.44 3.26
CA HIS A 114 0.89 -8.30 2.16
C HIS A 114 -0.30 -9.19 2.51
N SER A 115 -0.31 -9.78 3.71
CA SER A 115 -1.43 -10.61 4.18
C SER A 115 -2.72 -9.79 4.27
N THR A 116 -2.67 -8.62 4.92
CA THR A 116 -3.85 -7.77 5.09
C THR A 116 -4.37 -7.25 3.74
N MET A 117 -3.47 -6.84 2.84
CA MET A 117 -3.84 -6.40 1.49
C MET A 117 -4.53 -7.53 0.70
N SER A 118 -3.96 -8.73 0.76
CA SER A 118 -4.53 -9.92 0.11
C SER A 118 -5.91 -10.26 0.68
N ASP A 119 -6.09 -10.18 2.00
CA ASP A 119 -7.37 -10.44 2.64
C ASP A 119 -8.44 -9.43 2.23
N VAL A 120 -8.13 -8.13 2.31
CA VAL A 120 -9.05 -7.06 1.90
C VAL A 120 -9.45 -7.22 0.44
N GLU A 121 -8.48 -7.44 -0.46
CA GLU A 121 -8.75 -7.65 -1.89
C GLU A 121 -9.61 -8.90 -2.12
N SER A 122 -9.31 -10.00 -1.43
CA SER A 122 -10.08 -11.24 -1.50
C SER A 122 -11.53 -11.05 -1.06
N TRP A 123 -11.76 -10.31 0.02
CA TRP A 123 -13.10 -9.98 0.50
C TRP A 123 -13.85 -9.07 -0.47
N PHE A 124 -13.18 -8.08 -1.06
CA PHE A 124 -13.76 -7.25 -2.12
C PHE A 124 -14.22 -8.12 -3.29
N TRP A 125 -13.35 -8.99 -3.80
CA TRP A 125 -13.69 -9.83 -4.95
C TRP A 125 -14.79 -10.84 -4.64
N LYS A 126 -14.86 -11.37 -3.41
CA LYS A 126 -16.00 -12.18 -2.96
C LYS A 126 -17.31 -11.39 -3.03
N ALA A 127 -17.32 -10.14 -2.55
CA ALA A 127 -18.49 -9.27 -2.60
C ALA A 127 -18.84 -8.85 -4.05
N ALA A 128 -17.84 -8.58 -4.88
CA ALA A 128 -18.00 -8.19 -6.28
C ALA A 128 -18.60 -9.31 -7.13
N ARG A 129 -18.19 -10.57 -6.88
CA ARG A 129 -18.75 -11.75 -7.55
C ARG A 129 -20.24 -11.91 -7.29
N GLN A 130 -20.72 -11.62 -6.08
CA GLN A 130 -22.16 -11.64 -5.77
C GLN A 130 -22.94 -10.58 -6.57
N LYS A 131 -22.27 -9.58 -7.13
CA LYS A 131 -22.85 -8.54 -7.99
C LYS A 131 -22.59 -8.76 -9.48
N GLY A 132 -22.00 -9.91 -9.84
CA GLY A 132 -21.72 -10.31 -11.22
C GLY A 132 -20.38 -9.84 -11.77
N PHE A 133 -19.44 -9.41 -10.92
CA PHE A 133 -18.12 -8.93 -11.34
C PHE A 133 -17.02 -9.93 -10.96
N SER A 134 -16.17 -10.29 -11.92
CA SER A 134 -14.89 -10.97 -11.70
C SER A 134 -13.74 -10.12 -12.24
N PRO A 135 -12.48 -10.39 -11.86
CA PRO A 135 -11.33 -9.71 -12.44
C PRO A 135 -11.33 -9.77 -13.97
N GLU A 136 -11.64 -10.92 -14.58
CA GLU A 136 -11.67 -11.04 -16.03
C GLU A 136 -12.78 -10.20 -16.66
N ILE A 137 -13.98 -10.17 -16.06
CA ILE A 137 -15.09 -9.35 -16.55
C ILE A 137 -14.70 -7.87 -16.54
N VAL A 138 -14.11 -7.40 -15.44
CA VAL A 138 -13.68 -6.00 -15.30
C VAL A 138 -12.56 -5.66 -16.27
N GLU A 139 -11.66 -6.60 -16.55
CA GLU A 139 -10.63 -6.43 -17.57
C GLU A 139 -11.24 -6.27 -18.97
N LYS A 140 -12.19 -7.13 -19.35
CA LYS A 140 -12.91 -7.03 -20.63
C LYS A 140 -13.68 -5.72 -20.75
N MET A 141 -14.31 -5.27 -19.65
CA MET A 141 -14.96 -3.95 -19.57
C MET A 141 -13.96 -2.82 -19.83
N GLY A 142 -12.78 -2.89 -19.20
CA GLY A 142 -11.73 -1.89 -19.38
C GLY A 142 -11.15 -1.84 -20.79
N LYS A 143 -11.09 -3.00 -21.48
CA LYS A 143 -10.68 -3.11 -22.89
C LYS A 143 -11.80 -2.76 -23.88
N LYS A 144 -13.03 -2.53 -23.40
CA LYS A 144 -14.22 -2.27 -24.23
C LYS A 144 -14.50 -3.41 -25.23
N GLU A 145 -14.34 -4.65 -24.78
CA GLU A 145 -14.68 -5.81 -25.60
C GLU A 145 -16.19 -5.86 -25.88
N ALA A 146 -16.57 -6.43 -27.03
CA ALA A 146 -17.98 -6.56 -27.42
C ALA A 146 -18.80 -7.25 -26.32
N HIS A 147 -19.97 -6.67 -26.00
CA HIS A 147 -20.88 -7.07 -24.92
C HIS A 147 -20.46 -6.68 -23.49
N TYR A 148 -19.29 -6.06 -23.29
CA TYR A 148 -18.79 -5.58 -22.00
C TYR A 148 -18.55 -4.06 -21.96
N ASP A 149 -18.87 -3.36 -23.05
CA ASP A 149 -18.66 -1.93 -23.27
C ASP A 149 -19.80 -1.04 -22.75
N SER A 150 -20.78 -1.62 -22.04
CA SER A 150 -21.91 -0.88 -21.48
C SER A 150 -21.49 0.12 -20.40
N VAL A 151 -21.92 1.38 -20.58
CA VAL A 151 -21.70 2.47 -19.62
C VAL A 151 -22.37 2.18 -18.27
N ASP A 152 -23.55 1.54 -18.28
CA ASP A 152 -24.26 1.15 -17.05
C ASP A 152 -23.46 0.11 -16.24
N LEU A 153 -22.87 -0.87 -16.93
CA LEU A 153 -22.06 -1.90 -16.30
C LEU A 153 -20.83 -1.30 -15.61
N MET A 154 -20.17 -0.34 -16.27
CA MET A 154 -19.04 0.40 -15.70
C MET A 154 -19.44 1.24 -14.48
N TRP A 155 -20.57 1.95 -14.55
CA TRP A 155 -21.10 2.72 -13.42
C TRP A 155 -21.43 1.85 -12.21
N ARG A 156 -22.04 0.68 -12.43
CA ARG A 156 -22.35 -0.28 -11.36
C ARG A 156 -21.09 -0.78 -10.66
N PHE A 157 -20.02 -1.05 -11.41
CA PHE A 157 -18.75 -1.46 -10.83
C PHE A 157 -18.07 -0.31 -10.06
N GLN A 158 -18.06 0.91 -10.62
CA GLN A 158 -17.52 2.08 -9.93
C GLN A 158 -18.27 2.38 -8.62
N ARG A 159 -19.60 2.26 -8.61
CA ARG A 159 -20.40 2.41 -7.39
C ARG A 159 -20.12 1.31 -6.37
N LEU A 160 -19.84 0.08 -6.82
CA LEU A 160 -19.41 -1.01 -5.94
C LEU A 160 -18.07 -0.66 -5.28
N LEU A 161 -17.08 -0.22 -6.06
CA LEU A 161 -15.77 0.22 -5.54
C LEU A 161 -15.95 1.32 -4.50
N GLN A 162 -16.69 2.38 -4.82
CA GLN A 162 -16.94 3.50 -3.91
C GLN A 162 -17.67 3.09 -2.64
N LYS A 163 -18.64 2.16 -2.73
CA LYS A 163 -19.40 1.71 -1.56
C LYS A 163 -18.56 0.80 -0.66
N TYR A 164 -17.78 -0.09 -1.26
CA TYR A 164 -16.95 -1.03 -0.51
C TYR A 164 -15.75 -0.33 0.13
N PHE A 165 -15.06 0.48 -0.67
CA PHE A 165 -13.92 1.28 -0.26
C PHE A 165 -14.35 2.74 -0.05
N SER A 166 -15.40 3.01 0.73
CA SER A 166 -15.83 4.40 0.98
C SER A 166 -14.75 5.14 1.77
N LEU A 167 -13.81 5.71 1.03
CA LEU A 167 -12.61 6.30 1.54
C LEU A 167 -12.78 7.83 1.48
N ARG A 168 -12.77 8.48 2.65
CA ARG A 168 -12.67 9.94 2.75
C ARG A 168 -11.22 10.37 2.54
N PHE A 169 -10.67 10.16 1.35
CA PHE A 169 -9.40 10.78 0.94
C PHE A 169 -9.70 12.06 0.16
N THR A 170 -9.19 13.19 0.64
CA THR A 170 -9.13 14.42 -0.16
C THR A 170 -7.83 14.37 -0.97
N ILE A 171 -7.92 14.07 -2.28
CA ILE A 171 -6.76 14.11 -3.18
C ILE A 171 -6.40 15.58 -3.39
N HIS A 172 -5.45 16.08 -2.62
CA HIS A 172 -4.81 17.36 -2.89
C HIS A 172 -3.85 17.19 -4.06
N ARG A 173 -4.20 17.72 -5.23
CA ARG A 173 -3.26 17.83 -6.36
C ARG A 173 -2.19 18.87 -6.02
N SER A 174 -1.15 18.46 -5.30
CA SER A 174 0.12 19.17 -5.24
C SER A 174 1.21 18.19 -5.65
N GLU A 175 1.34 17.94 -6.95
CA GLU A 175 2.45 17.31 -7.71
C GLU A 175 3.30 16.16 -7.11
N SER A 176 3.06 15.59 -5.93
CA SER A 176 3.92 14.54 -5.35
C SER A 176 3.47 13.88 -4.02
N CYS A 177 2.33 14.23 -3.41
CA CYS A 177 1.91 13.58 -2.14
C CYS A 177 0.39 13.54 -1.95
N LEU A 178 -0.14 12.40 -1.51
CA LEU A 178 -1.50 12.27 -0.97
C LEU A 178 -1.46 12.41 0.56
N ARG A 179 -2.24 13.34 1.11
CA ARG A 179 -2.43 13.53 2.56
C ARG A 179 -3.78 13.00 3.02
N LEU A 180 -3.81 12.31 4.16
CA LEU A 180 -5.03 11.97 4.87
C LEU A 180 -5.46 13.17 5.72
N GLU A 181 -6.74 13.55 5.65
CA GLU A 181 -7.34 14.49 6.61
C GLU A 181 -8.04 13.68 7.73
N GLU A 182 -7.85 14.12 8.98
CA GLU A 182 -8.49 13.55 10.20
C GLU A 182 -10.00 13.81 10.25
#